data_AF-A0A075G813-F1
#
_entry.id   AF-A0A075G813-F1
#
_cell.length_a   1.000
_cell.length_b   1.000
_cell.length_c   1.000
_cell.angle_alpha   90.00
_cell.angle_beta   90.00
_cell.angle_gamma   90.00
#
_symmetry.space_group_name_H-M   'P 1'
#
loop_
_entity.id
_entity.type
_entity.pdbx_description
1 polymer ?
#
loop_
_entity_poly.entity_id
_entity_poly.type
_entity_poly.pdbx_seq_one_letter_code
_entity_poly.pdbx_strand_id
1 'polypeptide(L)'
;MGYRMLALGSPVEFMESYEYKLLAEMIIAAKKNIPTSIPLHLFGAGHPLTIPLAVALGCDTFDSASYMLYAKHDRIITEDGTRKLEELEYFPFDCEVSSRYKPKELRAMKKEERVDQIALFNLYSIKAEVDRVKQAIREGRLWEYTMKKARAHPKLFETIDAILDNTKFLQNGTPKFKEKAIFLFGSEDQYRPEAMRYREYVKRFRTKKDILVITRDPNVKPVFTSYEYKRLRKKFKDPDSVQFCNYNPFLGIIPIEISDVFPASHYVMTRKQFEPEKFPTFLKTWNDFFSKNKFDTIYLPKDDPFLKYYKKFIPKEMKKKQINE
;
A
#
# COMPACT_ATOMS: atom_id res chain seq x y z
N MET A 1 22.23 -19.37 17.15
CA MET A 1 23.58 -19.01 16.67
C MET A 1 23.70 -17.48 16.72
N GLY A 2 24.71 -16.93 17.40
CA GLY A 2 24.84 -15.49 17.70
C GLY A 2 25.27 -14.60 16.51
N TYR A 3 24.71 -14.83 15.33
CA TYR A 3 25.03 -14.04 14.13
C TYR A 3 24.41 -12.63 14.23
N ARG A 4 25.18 -11.62 13.80
CA ARG A 4 24.75 -10.20 13.80
C ARG A 4 24.01 -9.77 12.55
N MET A 5 24.03 -10.60 11.50
CA MET A 5 23.41 -10.36 10.21
C MET A 5 23.15 -11.71 9.55
N LEU A 6 22.04 -11.82 8.83
CA LEU A 6 21.69 -12.98 8.03
C LEU A 6 21.59 -12.56 6.57
N ALA A 7 21.69 -13.52 5.66
CA ALA A 7 21.57 -13.26 4.24
C ALA A 7 20.66 -14.28 3.58
N LEU A 8 19.84 -13.82 2.63
CA LEU A 8 19.08 -14.66 1.73
C LEU A 8 19.93 -14.89 0.47
N GLY A 9 20.52 -16.09 0.38
CA GLY A 9 21.34 -16.52 -0.75
C GLY A 9 20.50 -17.06 -1.93
N SER A 10 21.15 -17.14 -3.09
CA SER A 10 20.60 -17.68 -4.34
C SER A 10 19.38 -16.97 -4.99
N PRO A 11 19.08 -15.67 -4.75
CA PRO A 11 17.96 -15.03 -5.47
C PRO A 11 18.33 -14.58 -6.90
N VAL A 12 19.61 -14.61 -7.27
CA VAL A 12 20.13 -13.99 -8.50
C VAL A 12 19.46 -14.56 -9.75
N GLU A 13 19.42 -15.88 -9.88
CA GLU A 13 18.83 -16.57 -11.03
C GLU A 13 17.34 -16.23 -11.20
N PHE A 14 16.62 -16.08 -10.09
CA PHE A 14 15.21 -15.69 -10.10
C PHE A 14 15.04 -14.22 -10.52
N MET A 15 15.93 -13.33 -10.09
CA MET A 15 15.89 -11.93 -10.54
C MET A 15 16.23 -11.78 -12.02
N GLU A 16 17.19 -12.55 -12.54
CA GLU A 16 17.52 -12.59 -13.97
C GLU A 16 16.36 -13.16 -14.81
N SER A 17 15.62 -14.13 -14.26
CA SER A 17 14.44 -14.73 -14.90
C SER A 17 13.14 -13.95 -14.65
N TYR A 18 13.21 -12.78 -13.98
CA TYR A 18 12.06 -11.96 -13.60
C TYR A 18 11.03 -12.68 -12.71
N GLU A 19 11.44 -13.71 -11.96
CA GLU A 19 10.61 -14.47 -11.01
C GLU A 19 10.46 -13.72 -9.67
N TYR A 20 9.96 -12.48 -9.73
CA TYR A 20 9.87 -11.59 -8.56
C TYR A 20 8.84 -12.03 -7.52
N LYS A 21 7.80 -12.77 -7.94
CA LYS A 21 6.82 -13.34 -6.99
C LYS A 21 7.48 -14.37 -6.09
N LEU A 22 8.26 -15.29 -6.66
CA LEU A 22 9.03 -16.26 -5.89
C LEU A 22 10.05 -15.56 -4.97
N LEU A 23 10.74 -14.52 -5.46
CA LEU A 23 11.61 -13.69 -4.63
C LEU A 23 10.87 -13.12 -3.41
N ALA A 24 9.67 -12.56 -3.61
CA ALA A 24 8.86 -12.03 -2.52
C ALA A 24 8.49 -13.13 -1.51
N GLU A 25 8.07 -14.30 -1.98
CA GLU A 25 7.73 -15.46 -1.15
C GLU A 25 8.93 -15.97 -0.34
N MET A 26 10.13 -16.02 -0.95
CA MET A 26 11.37 -16.37 -0.26
C MET A 26 11.71 -15.37 0.85
N ILE A 27 11.62 -14.07 0.59
CA ILE A 27 11.89 -13.03 1.59
C ILE A 27 10.89 -13.14 2.75
N ILE A 28 9.60 -13.31 2.45
CA ILE A 28 8.54 -13.46 3.46
C ILE A 28 8.80 -14.72 4.31
N ALA A 29 9.13 -15.85 3.67
CA ALA A 29 9.44 -17.09 4.37
C ALA A 29 10.65 -16.91 5.31
N ALA A 30 11.70 -16.24 4.85
CA ALA A 30 12.87 -15.92 5.68
C ALA A 30 12.49 -15.01 6.86
N LYS A 31 11.82 -13.87 6.59
CA LYS A 31 11.47 -12.88 7.63
C LYS A 31 10.48 -13.39 8.67
N LYS A 32 9.67 -14.42 8.35
CA LYS A 32 8.82 -15.10 9.34
C LYS A 32 9.60 -16.01 10.30
N ASN A 33 10.81 -16.44 9.92
CA ASN A 33 11.59 -17.43 10.67
C ASN A 33 12.86 -16.85 11.33
N ILE A 34 13.20 -15.58 11.08
CA ILE A 34 14.35 -14.92 11.70
C ILE A 34 13.91 -13.90 12.76
N PRO A 35 14.74 -13.63 13.78
CA PRO A 35 14.48 -12.55 14.73
C PRO A 35 14.38 -11.18 14.03
N THR A 36 13.40 -10.37 14.43
CA THR A 36 13.18 -9.03 13.85
C THR A 36 14.30 -8.04 14.16
N SER A 37 15.13 -8.32 15.16
CA SER A 37 16.29 -7.51 15.56
C SER A 37 17.54 -7.77 14.72
N ILE A 38 17.53 -8.77 13.83
CA ILE A 38 18.69 -9.13 13.00
C ILE A 38 18.47 -8.65 11.56
N PRO A 39 19.40 -7.83 11.01
CA PRO A 39 19.34 -7.40 9.62
C PRO A 39 19.39 -8.57 8.63
N LEU A 40 18.60 -8.45 7.56
CA LEU A 40 18.60 -9.38 6.43
C LEU A 40 19.22 -8.72 5.18
N HIS A 41 20.30 -9.33 4.68
CA HIS A 41 20.89 -9.03 3.39
C HIS A 41 20.19 -9.80 2.27
N LEU A 42 19.92 -9.13 1.16
CA LEU A 42 19.45 -9.80 -0.05
C LEU A 42 20.55 -9.81 -1.10
N PHE A 43 21.15 -10.98 -1.31
CA PHE A 43 22.29 -11.13 -2.21
C PHE A 43 21.91 -10.81 -3.66
N GLY A 44 22.72 -10.02 -4.37
CA GLY A 44 22.59 -9.70 -5.78
C GLY A 44 21.37 -8.86 -6.18
N ALA A 45 20.60 -8.34 -5.23
CA ALA A 45 19.41 -7.51 -5.49
C ALA A 45 19.79 -6.03 -5.75
N GLY A 46 20.62 -5.82 -6.76
CA GLY A 46 21.21 -4.54 -7.11
C GLY A 46 20.42 -3.70 -8.11
N HIS A 47 19.25 -4.14 -8.56
CA HIS A 47 18.47 -3.45 -9.59
C HIS A 47 17.36 -2.57 -8.96
N PRO A 48 17.18 -1.29 -9.36
CA PRO A 48 16.18 -0.39 -8.80
C PRO A 48 14.77 -0.99 -8.69
N LEU A 49 14.36 -1.73 -9.71
CA LEU A 49 13.05 -2.38 -9.81
C LEU A 49 12.67 -3.25 -8.58
N THR A 50 13.63 -3.95 -7.97
CA THR A 50 13.38 -4.88 -6.86
C THR A 50 13.58 -4.27 -5.47
N ILE A 51 14.31 -3.16 -5.37
CA ILE A 51 14.68 -2.56 -4.07
C ILE A 51 13.45 -2.18 -3.23
N PRO A 52 12.43 -1.46 -3.77
CA PRO A 52 11.26 -1.08 -2.99
C PRO A 52 10.50 -2.27 -2.42
N LEU A 53 10.33 -3.32 -3.23
CA LEU A 53 9.68 -4.57 -2.83
C LEU A 53 10.46 -5.25 -1.70
N ALA A 54 11.77 -5.46 -1.88
CA ALA A 54 12.58 -6.14 -0.88
C ALA A 54 12.61 -5.40 0.46
N VAL A 55 12.70 -4.06 0.44
CA VAL A 55 12.62 -3.23 1.64
C VAL A 55 11.23 -3.31 2.29
N ALA A 56 10.15 -3.24 1.51
CA ALA A 56 8.79 -3.37 2.03
C ALA A 56 8.52 -4.73 2.69
N LEU A 57 9.21 -5.78 2.26
CA LEU A 57 9.15 -7.12 2.84
C LEU A 57 10.13 -7.31 4.02
N GLY A 58 11.02 -6.35 4.27
CA GLY A 58 11.88 -6.30 5.46
C GLY A 58 13.34 -6.69 5.24
N CYS A 59 13.87 -6.59 4.03
CA CYS A 59 15.31 -6.61 3.76
C CYS A 59 15.96 -5.27 4.10
N ASP A 60 17.19 -5.32 4.60
CA ASP A 60 17.89 -4.16 5.17
C ASP A 60 19.08 -3.71 4.31
N THR A 61 19.72 -4.63 3.57
CA THR A 61 20.90 -4.35 2.75
C THR A 61 20.91 -5.13 1.45
N PHE A 62 21.63 -4.61 0.46
CA PHE A 62 21.73 -5.10 -0.91
C PHE A 62 23.16 -4.95 -1.42
N ASP A 63 23.55 -5.77 -2.39
CA ASP A 63 24.77 -5.63 -3.17
C ASP A 63 24.46 -5.62 -4.67
N SER A 64 25.37 -5.06 -5.47
CA SER A 64 25.21 -4.95 -6.92
C SER A 64 26.54 -5.13 -7.63
N ALA A 65 26.66 -6.22 -8.39
CA ALA A 65 27.66 -6.33 -9.45
C ALA A 65 27.10 -5.85 -10.81
N SER A 66 25.77 -5.73 -10.93
CA SER A 66 25.09 -5.42 -12.19
C SER A 66 25.45 -4.05 -12.74
N TYR A 67 25.76 -3.06 -11.91
CA TYR A 67 26.15 -1.72 -12.38
C TYR A 67 27.32 -1.77 -13.38
N MET A 68 28.34 -2.57 -13.09
CA MET A 68 29.54 -2.74 -13.93
C MET A 68 29.34 -3.81 -15.00
N LEU A 69 28.70 -4.94 -14.66
CA LEU A 69 28.43 -6.00 -15.64
C LEU A 69 27.54 -5.49 -16.78
N TYR A 70 26.57 -4.62 -16.49
CA TYR A 70 25.71 -4.03 -17.50
C TYR A 70 26.46 -2.98 -18.32
N ALA A 71 27.29 -2.17 -17.68
CA ALA A 71 28.12 -1.19 -18.35
C ALA A 71 29.06 -1.82 -19.40
N LYS A 72 29.70 -2.94 -19.07
CA LYS A 72 30.54 -3.71 -20.01
C LYS A 72 29.78 -4.11 -21.29
N HIS A 73 28.47 -4.31 -21.20
CA HIS A 73 27.58 -4.68 -22.30
C HIS A 73 26.76 -3.48 -22.84
N ASP A 74 27.20 -2.24 -22.60
CA ASP A 74 26.53 -1.01 -23.02
C ASP A 74 25.05 -0.94 -22.58
N ARG A 75 24.75 -1.46 -21.37
CA ARG A 75 23.41 -1.45 -20.75
C ARG A 75 23.33 -0.42 -19.62
N ILE A 76 22.27 0.38 -19.68
CA ILE A 76 21.92 1.45 -18.72
C ILE A 76 20.78 0.95 -17.82
N ILE A 77 20.98 1.07 -16.50
CA ILE A 77 19.97 0.80 -15.48
C ILE A 77 19.07 2.02 -15.34
N THR A 78 17.78 1.84 -15.61
CA THR A 78 16.73 2.86 -15.48
C THR A 78 15.86 2.56 -14.25
N GLU A 79 14.93 3.46 -13.94
CA GLU A 79 14.06 3.31 -12.76
C GLU A 79 13.05 2.16 -12.86
N ASP A 80 12.78 1.69 -14.08
CA ASP A 80 11.75 0.73 -14.47
C ASP A 80 12.34 -0.52 -15.14
N GLY A 81 13.65 -0.55 -15.42
CA GLY A 81 14.27 -1.69 -16.08
C GLY A 81 15.71 -1.41 -16.50
N THR A 82 16.13 -2.09 -17.56
CA THR A 82 17.43 -1.89 -18.20
C THR A 82 17.19 -1.63 -19.68
N ARG A 83 18.00 -0.77 -20.29
CA ARG A 83 17.95 -0.45 -21.73
C ARG A 83 19.35 -0.55 -22.31
N LYS A 84 19.46 -0.88 -23.59
CA LYS A 84 20.74 -0.74 -24.26
C LYS A 84 20.99 0.73 -24.57
N LEU A 85 22.24 1.17 -24.52
CA LEU A 85 22.62 2.55 -24.85
C LEU A 85 22.21 2.93 -26.28
N GLU A 86 22.19 1.98 -27.21
CA GLU A 86 21.74 2.18 -28.60
C GLU A 86 20.26 2.58 -28.73
N GLU A 87 19.42 2.20 -27.76
CA GLU A 87 17.98 2.44 -27.77
C GLU A 87 17.62 3.81 -27.15
N LEU A 88 18.56 4.47 -26.47
CA LEU A 88 18.30 5.70 -25.73
C LEU A 88 18.51 6.94 -26.61
N GLU A 89 17.49 7.78 -26.72
CA GLU A 89 17.64 9.15 -27.24
C GLU A 89 17.79 10.18 -26.11
N TYR A 90 17.28 9.88 -24.90
CA TYR A 90 17.34 10.73 -23.72
C TYR A 90 17.69 9.92 -22.48
N PHE A 91 18.37 10.55 -21.51
CA PHE A 91 18.56 9.95 -20.20
C PHE A 91 17.30 10.12 -19.32
N PRO A 92 16.93 9.11 -18.52
CA PRO A 92 15.68 9.12 -17.74
C PRO A 92 15.75 9.92 -16.44
N PHE A 93 16.95 10.34 -15.99
CA PHE A 93 17.10 11.21 -14.82
C PHE A 93 18.43 11.99 -14.85
N ASP A 94 18.49 13.05 -14.04
CA ASP A 94 19.65 13.92 -13.93
C ASP A 94 20.69 13.39 -12.93
N CYS A 95 21.94 13.35 -13.35
CA CYS A 95 23.11 13.03 -12.56
C CYS A 95 24.37 13.65 -13.17
N GLU A 96 25.54 13.39 -12.59
CA GLU A 96 26.81 13.90 -13.10
C GLU A 96 27.04 13.50 -14.57
N VAL A 97 26.68 12.28 -14.94
CA VAL A 97 26.88 11.77 -16.32
C VAL A 97 25.88 12.40 -17.29
N SER A 98 24.58 12.42 -16.97
CA SER A 98 23.55 12.97 -17.86
C SER A 98 23.56 14.50 -17.96
N SER A 99 24.20 15.20 -17.02
CA SER A 99 24.43 16.65 -17.12
C SER A 99 25.60 17.02 -18.04
N ARG A 100 26.54 16.09 -18.27
CA ARG A 100 27.71 16.29 -19.13
C ARG A 100 27.56 15.72 -20.52
N TYR A 101 26.82 14.61 -20.66
CA TYR A 101 26.72 13.85 -21.89
C TYR A 101 25.28 13.54 -22.27
N LYS A 102 25.06 13.38 -23.57
CA LYS A 102 23.87 12.79 -24.18
C LYS A 102 24.13 11.32 -24.55
N PRO A 103 23.09 10.50 -24.75
CA PRO A 103 23.28 9.11 -25.18
C PRO A 103 24.12 8.96 -26.46
N LYS A 104 23.91 9.83 -27.45
CA LYS A 104 24.71 9.86 -28.70
C LYS A 104 26.20 10.12 -28.46
N GLU A 105 26.52 11.00 -27.51
CA GLU A 105 27.90 11.34 -27.17
C GLU A 105 28.57 10.18 -26.43
N LEU A 106 27.87 9.53 -25.49
CA LEU A 106 28.38 8.30 -24.88
C LEU A 106 28.63 7.21 -25.93
N ARG A 107 27.75 7.04 -26.93
CA ARG A 107 27.94 6.04 -28.00
C ARG A 107 29.23 6.28 -28.80
N ALA A 108 29.59 7.54 -29.01
CA ALA A 108 30.79 7.93 -29.75
C ALA A 108 32.10 7.80 -28.94
N MET A 109 32.02 7.63 -27.62
CA MET A 109 33.22 7.43 -26.76
C MET A 109 33.92 6.11 -27.03
N LYS A 110 35.21 6.07 -26.70
CA LYS A 110 35.99 4.82 -26.64
C LYS A 110 35.36 3.87 -25.62
N LYS A 111 35.48 2.57 -25.87
CA LYS A 111 34.78 1.53 -25.08
C LYS A 111 35.09 1.62 -23.58
N GLU A 112 36.35 1.81 -23.21
CA GLU A 112 36.77 1.88 -21.79
C GLU A 112 36.13 3.09 -21.09
N GLU A 113 36.31 4.30 -21.63
CA GLU A 113 35.71 5.53 -21.12
C GLU A 113 34.17 5.43 -21.05
N ARG A 114 33.55 4.86 -22.09
CA ARG A 114 32.10 4.63 -22.15
C ARG A 114 31.63 3.71 -21.03
N VAL A 115 32.33 2.60 -20.79
CA VAL A 115 32.01 1.66 -19.72
C VAL A 115 32.07 2.36 -18.36
N ASP A 116 33.08 3.18 -18.11
CA ASP A 116 33.20 3.92 -16.84
C ASP A 116 32.03 4.89 -16.65
N GLN A 117 31.66 5.66 -17.69
CA GLN A 117 30.52 6.58 -17.62
C GLN A 117 29.18 5.85 -17.43
N ILE A 118 28.96 4.73 -18.13
CA ILE A 118 27.74 3.92 -17.95
C ILE A 118 27.70 3.31 -16.55
N ALA A 119 28.83 2.79 -16.05
CA ALA A 119 28.91 2.22 -14.70
C ALA A 119 28.60 3.27 -13.63
N LEU A 120 29.15 4.48 -13.77
CA LEU A 120 28.86 5.61 -12.88
C LEU A 120 27.38 6.01 -12.94
N PHE A 121 26.80 6.11 -14.15
CA PHE A 121 25.36 6.37 -14.31
C PHE A 121 24.50 5.30 -13.62
N ASN A 122 24.85 4.02 -13.78
CA ASN A 122 24.16 2.90 -13.16
C ASN A 122 24.21 2.98 -11.62
N LEU A 123 25.36 3.34 -11.04
CA LEU A 123 25.49 3.57 -9.59
C LEU A 123 24.60 4.72 -9.11
N TYR A 124 24.53 5.84 -9.83
CA TYR A 124 23.61 6.92 -9.50
C TYR A 124 22.16 6.48 -9.53
N SER A 125 21.78 5.65 -10.52
CA SER A 125 20.42 5.12 -10.66
C SER A 125 20.02 4.27 -9.44
N ILE A 126 20.90 3.35 -9.04
CA ILE A 126 20.71 2.50 -7.85
C ILE A 126 20.62 3.35 -6.58
N LYS A 127 21.57 4.27 -6.40
CA LYS A 127 21.60 5.17 -5.23
C LYS A 127 20.32 6.01 -5.13
N ALA A 128 19.88 6.58 -6.25
CA ALA A 128 18.66 7.39 -6.31
C ALA A 128 17.43 6.58 -5.88
N GLU A 129 17.33 5.31 -6.29
CA GLU A 129 16.24 4.45 -5.86
C GLU A 129 16.30 4.16 -4.36
N VAL A 130 17.47 3.83 -3.82
CA VAL A 130 17.65 3.64 -2.36
C VAL A 130 17.26 4.89 -1.58
N ASP A 131 17.64 6.08 -2.04
CA ASP A 131 17.28 7.34 -1.40
C ASP A 131 15.77 7.61 -1.47
N ARG A 132 15.11 7.34 -2.60
CA ARG A 132 13.64 7.44 -2.73
C ARG A 132 12.92 6.48 -1.79
N VAL A 133 13.39 5.25 -1.65
CA VAL A 133 12.81 4.26 -0.71
C VAL A 133 12.96 4.74 0.74
N LYS A 134 14.14 5.22 1.14
CA LYS A 134 14.36 5.79 2.49
C LYS A 134 13.42 6.98 2.75
N GLN A 135 13.27 7.86 1.76
CA GLN A 135 12.34 8.99 1.86
C GLN A 135 10.88 8.51 1.98
N ALA A 136 10.47 7.52 1.19
CA ALA A 136 9.14 6.92 1.28
C ALA A 136 8.88 6.31 2.67
N ILE A 137 9.88 5.66 3.29
CA ILE A 137 9.78 5.20 4.68
C ILE A 137 9.58 6.37 5.64
N ARG A 138 10.43 7.40 5.55
CA ARG A 138 10.37 8.58 6.44
C ARG A 138 9.02 9.29 6.38
N GLU A 139 8.40 9.31 5.21
CA GLU A 139 7.08 9.90 4.97
C GLU A 139 5.90 8.97 5.30
N GLY A 140 6.15 7.71 5.65
CA GLY A 140 5.10 6.71 5.87
C GLY A 140 4.43 6.21 4.58
N ARG A 141 5.06 6.42 3.42
CA ARG A 141 4.53 6.16 2.06
C ARG A 141 5.16 4.96 1.34
N LEU A 142 5.83 4.07 2.07
CA LEU A 142 6.48 2.90 1.47
C LEU A 142 5.50 2.00 0.72
N TRP A 143 4.27 1.83 1.24
CA TRP A 143 3.23 1.04 0.56
C TRP A 143 2.91 1.65 -0.82
N GLU A 144 2.59 2.94 -0.86
CA GLU A 144 2.27 3.67 -2.08
C GLU A 144 3.42 3.60 -3.09
N TYR A 145 4.65 3.76 -2.62
CA TYR A 145 5.84 3.70 -3.47
C TYR A 145 6.06 2.31 -4.05
N THR A 146 5.89 1.27 -3.23
CA THR A 146 6.02 -0.13 -3.65
C THR A 146 4.93 -0.52 -4.65
N MET A 147 3.68 -0.12 -4.40
CA MET A 147 2.55 -0.38 -5.31
C MET A 147 2.68 0.35 -6.65
N LYS A 148 3.27 1.57 -6.63
CA LYS A 148 3.63 2.30 -7.85
C LYS A 148 4.70 1.53 -8.63
N LYS A 149 5.76 1.08 -7.95
CA LYS A 149 6.88 0.36 -8.58
C LYS A 149 6.47 -1.00 -9.10
N ALA A 150 5.61 -1.73 -8.39
CA ALA A 150 5.08 -3.03 -8.82
C ALA A 150 4.41 -2.98 -10.20
N ARG A 151 3.86 -1.83 -10.60
CA ARG A 151 3.22 -1.63 -11.91
C ARG A 151 4.19 -1.32 -13.05
N ALA A 152 5.50 -1.22 -12.79
CA ALA A 152 6.49 -0.98 -13.82
C ALA A 152 6.71 -2.19 -14.75
N HIS A 153 6.40 -3.42 -14.30
CA HIS A 153 6.56 -4.63 -15.09
C HIS A 153 5.53 -5.71 -14.72
N PRO A 154 4.93 -6.45 -15.67
CA PRO A 154 3.93 -7.48 -15.37
C PRO A 154 4.38 -8.53 -14.34
N LYS A 155 5.59 -9.07 -14.47
CA LYS A 155 6.15 -9.99 -13.47
C LYS A 155 6.35 -9.38 -12.08
N LEU A 156 6.62 -8.07 -11.99
CA LEU A 156 6.70 -7.40 -10.69
C LEU A 156 5.29 -7.14 -10.14
N PHE A 157 4.31 -6.91 -11.02
CA PHE A 157 2.92 -6.71 -10.63
C PHE A 157 2.34 -7.94 -9.91
N GLU A 158 2.74 -9.16 -10.32
CA GLU A 158 2.38 -10.42 -9.65
C GLU A 158 2.82 -10.48 -8.17
N THR A 159 3.80 -9.67 -7.75
CA THR A 159 4.25 -9.62 -6.35
C THR A 159 3.22 -8.99 -5.42
N ILE A 160 2.26 -8.22 -5.98
CA ILE A 160 1.16 -7.67 -5.20
C ILE A 160 0.40 -8.80 -4.50
N ASP A 161 0.11 -9.91 -5.18
CA ASP A 161 -0.58 -11.05 -4.58
C ASP A 161 0.17 -11.58 -3.35
N ALA A 162 1.48 -11.79 -3.47
CA ALA A 162 2.32 -12.24 -2.37
C ALA A 162 2.31 -11.25 -1.19
N ILE A 163 2.28 -9.94 -1.45
CA ILE A 163 2.12 -8.91 -0.41
C ILE A 163 0.75 -9.06 0.26
N LEU A 164 -0.34 -9.07 -0.52
CA LEU A 164 -1.72 -9.07 -0.02
C LEU A 164 -2.01 -10.30 0.85
N ASP A 165 -1.55 -11.47 0.43
CA ASP A 165 -1.70 -12.74 1.16
C ASP A 165 -0.93 -12.78 2.49
N ASN A 166 0.03 -11.87 2.68
CA ASN A 166 0.90 -11.82 3.85
C ASN A 166 0.74 -10.54 4.69
N THR A 167 -0.33 -9.79 4.47
CA THR A 167 -0.59 -8.50 5.12
C THR A 167 -0.68 -8.58 6.65
N LYS A 168 -1.15 -9.69 7.22
CA LYS A 168 -1.12 -9.93 8.68
C LYS A 168 0.31 -9.96 9.24
N PHE A 169 1.25 -10.53 8.49
CA PHE A 169 2.67 -10.52 8.87
C PHE A 169 3.23 -9.09 8.79
N LEU A 170 2.94 -8.36 7.71
CA LEU A 170 3.37 -6.97 7.51
C LEU A 170 2.79 -6.01 8.56
N GLN A 171 1.61 -6.31 9.10
CA GLN A 171 0.95 -5.51 10.13
C GLN A 171 1.78 -5.39 11.42
N ASN A 172 2.57 -6.40 11.77
CA ASN A 172 3.43 -6.38 12.96
C ASN A 172 4.58 -5.36 12.83
N GLY A 173 5.13 -5.20 11.62
CA GLY A 173 6.19 -4.24 11.33
C GLY A 173 5.71 -2.84 10.95
N THR A 174 4.40 -2.65 10.77
CA THR A 174 3.84 -1.35 10.35
C THR A 174 3.50 -0.48 11.56
N PRO A 175 3.95 0.79 11.63
CA PRO A 175 3.57 1.72 12.70
C PRO A 175 2.05 1.82 12.90
N LYS A 176 1.61 2.03 14.15
CA LYS A 176 0.18 2.21 14.50
C LYS A 176 -0.39 3.54 13.99
N PHE A 177 0.47 4.54 13.85
CA PHE A 177 0.16 5.88 13.38
C PHE A 177 1.25 6.34 12.41
N LYS A 178 0.88 7.20 11.46
CA LYS A 178 1.78 7.88 10.53
C LYS A 178 1.36 9.34 10.46
N GLU A 179 2.34 10.25 10.37
CA GLU A 179 2.09 11.70 10.30
C GLU A 179 1.29 12.10 9.05
N LYS A 180 1.50 11.38 7.93
CA LYS A 180 0.81 11.64 6.67
C LYS A 180 -0.38 10.71 6.48
N ALA A 181 -1.42 11.24 5.82
CA ALA A 181 -2.59 10.47 5.40
C ALA A 181 -2.22 9.38 4.38
N ILE A 182 -2.87 8.22 4.50
CA ILE A 182 -2.71 7.10 3.57
C ILE A 182 -3.48 7.33 2.26
N PHE A 183 -2.98 6.84 1.14
CA PHE A 183 -3.68 6.94 -0.14
C PHE A 183 -4.44 5.65 -0.50
N LEU A 184 -5.70 5.80 -0.90
CA LEU A 184 -6.58 4.69 -1.27
C LEU A 184 -6.95 4.81 -2.74
N PHE A 185 -6.30 4.00 -3.59
CA PHE A 185 -6.40 4.03 -5.05
C PHE A 185 -7.35 2.95 -5.60
N GLY A 186 -7.11 1.70 -5.19
CA GLY A 186 -7.70 0.50 -5.80
C GLY A 186 -7.94 -0.61 -4.79
N SER A 187 -8.72 -1.62 -5.16
CA SER A 187 -9.18 -2.68 -4.25
C SER A 187 -8.08 -3.35 -3.44
N GLU A 188 -6.85 -3.42 -3.93
CA GLU A 188 -5.66 -3.90 -3.21
C GLU A 188 -5.41 -3.14 -1.89
N ASP A 189 -5.73 -1.84 -1.84
CA ASP A 189 -5.52 -1.02 -0.66
C ASP A 189 -6.42 -1.41 0.52
N GLN A 190 -7.45 -2.22 0.27
CA GLN A 190 -8.26 -2.79 1.34
C GLN A 190 -7.40 -3.70 2.23
N TYR A 191 -6.34 -4.33 1.72
CA TYR A 191 -5.51 -5.24 2.51
C TYR A 191 -4.32 -4.54 3.19
N ARG A 192 -4.20 -3.22 3.06
CA ARG A 192 -3.17 -2.46 3.76
C ARG A 192 -3.14 -2.76 5.26
N PRO A 193 -1.95 -2.90 5.87
CA PRO A 193 -1.80 -3.07 7.31
C PRO A 193 -2.61 -2.08 8.17
N GLU A 194 -2.66 -0.81 7.77
CA GLU A 194 -3.39 0.23 8.48
C GLU A 194 -4.91 0.03 8.41
N ALA A 195 -5.42 -0.29 7.21
CA ALA A 195 -6.84 -0.58 6.99
C ALA A 195 -7.29 -1.85 7.72
N MET A 196 -6.45 -2.89 7.70
CA MET A 196 -6.65 -4.12 8.47
C MET A 196 -6.75 -3.84 9.97
N ARG A 197 -5.79 -3.11 10.52
CA ARG A 197 -5.77 -2.75 11.94
C ARG A 197 -7.01 -1.99 12.36
N TYR A 198 -7.43 -1.03 11.54
CA TYR A 198 -8.64 -0.27 11.81
C TYR A 198 -9.88 -1.16 11.87
N ARG A 199 -10.03 -2.10 10.93
CA ARG A 199 -11.12 -3.08 10.97
C ARG A 199 -11.09 -3.97 12.22
N GLU A 200 -9.92 -4.23 12.79
CA GLU A 200 -9.82 -4.94 14.07
C GLU A 200 -10.40 -4.12 15.24
N TYR A 201 -10.26 -2.79 15.21
CA TYR A 201 -10.94 -1.90 16.16
C TYR A 201 -12.46 -1.94 15.97
N VAL A 202 -12.93 -1.83 14.73
CA VAL A 202 -14.36 -1.92 14.38
C VAL A 202 -14.95 -3.25 14.84
N LYS A 203 -14.24 -4.36 14.66
CA LYS A 203 -14.67 -5.70 15.13
C LYS A 203 -14.89 -5.77 16.64
N ARG A 204 -14.12 -4.99 17.41
CA ARG A 204 -14.22 -4.93 18.89
C ARG A 204 -15.24 -3.90 19.36
N PHE A 205 -15.68 -3.00 18.50
CA PHE A 205 -16.67 -1.97 18.83
C PHE A 205 -17.98 -2.60 19.30
N ARG A 206 -18.51 -2.08 20.41
CA ARG A 206 -19.79 -2.46 21.00
C ARG A 206 -20.60 -1.23 21.31
N THR A 207 -21.91 -1.29 21.08
CA THR A 207 -22.85 -0.25 21.45
C THR A 207 -24.09 -0.85 22.09
N LYS A 208 -24.73 -0.08 22.98
CA LYS A 208 -26.02 -0.42 23.61
C LYS A 208 -27.20 0.28 22.94
N LYS A 209 -26.93 1.00 21.84
CA LYS A 209 -27.91 1.80 21.10
C LYS A 209 -28.72 0.91 20.16
N ASP A 210 -30.04 1.04 20.17
CA ASP A 210 -30.94 0.18 19.38
C ASP A 210 -31.18 0.70 17.96
N ILE A 211 -30.85 1.96 17.70
CA ILE A 211 -30.99 2.58 16.37
C ILE A 211 -29.61 2.77 15.74
N LEU A 212 -29.44 2.27 14.52
CA LEU A 212 -28.23 2.48 13.72
C LEU A 212 -28.53 3.39 12.53
N VAL A 213 -27.64 4.33 12.27
CA VAL A 213 -27.65 5.17 11.06
C VAL A 213 -26.30 5.02 10.39
N ILE A 214 -26.27 4.49 9.17
CA ILE A 214 -25.05 4.42 8.35
C ILE A 214 -25.20 5.41 7.21
N THR A 215 -24.26 6.33 7.06
CA THR A 215 -24.22 7.30 5.95
C THR A 215 -22.96 7.19 5.12
N ARG A 216 -22.94 7.89 4.00
CA ARG A 216 -21.75 8.11 3.19
C ARG A 216 -20.64 8.75 3.99
N ASP A 217 -19.45 8.54 3.45
CA ASP A 217 -18.22 9.14 3.91
C ASP A 217 -18.18 10.63 3.58
N PRO A 218 -18.24 11.55 4.56
CA PRO A 218 -18.12 12.98 4.25
C PRO A 218 -16.67 13.35 3.96
N ASN A 219 -16.47 14.42 3.20
CA ASN A 219 -15.14 14.93 2.87
C ASN A 219 -14.41 15.52 4.10
N VAL A 220 -15.16 16.08 5.05
CA VAL A 220 -14.59 16.70 6.27
C VAL A 220 -14.29 15.62 7.31
N LYS A 221 -13.04 15.62 7.81
CA LYS A 221 -12.54 14.72 8.86
C LYS A 221 -12.01 15.50 10.07
N PRO A 222 -12.20 15.00 11.31
CA PRO A 222 -13.03 13.84 11.67
C PRO A 222 -14.52 14.06 11.42
N VAL A 223 -15.25 12.98 11.22
CA VAL A 223 -16.64 13.00 10.71
C VAL A 223 -17.59 13.80 11.61
N PHE A 224 -17.38 13.76 12.93
CA PHE A 224 -18.22 14.48 13.91
C PHE A 224 -18.14 16.01 13.78
N THR A 225 -17.12 16.54 13.09
CA THR A 225 -16.99 17.97 12.83
C THR A 225 -17.78 18.44 11.61
N SER A 226 -18.14 17.51 10.71
CA SER A 226 -18.81 17.80 9.44
C SER A 226 -20.20 18.41 9.61
N TYR A 227 -20.61 19.23 8.64
CA TYR A 227 -21.95 19.82 8.60
C TYR A 227 -23.00 18.75 8.36
N GLU A 228 -22.70 17.79 7.49
CA GLU A 228 -23.54 16.65 7.14
C GLU A 228 -23.92 15.84 8.38
N TYR A 229 -22.93 15.49 9.22
CA TYR A 229 -23.19 14.81 10.50
C TYR A 229 -24.03 15.66 11.44
N LYS A 230 -23.69 16.94 11.63
CA LYS A 230 -24.44 17.84 12.53
C LYS A 230 -25.89 18.00 12.11
N ARG A 231 -26.16 18.10 10.80
CA ARG A 231 -27.51 18.18 10.22
C ARG A 231 -28.27 16.86 10.40
N LEU A 232 -27.61 15.73 10.15
CA LEU A 232 -28.19 14.40 10.34
C LEU A 232 -28.58 14.15 11.80
N ARG A 233 -27.69 14.49 12.74
CA ARG A 233 -27.92 14.32 14.19
C ARG A 233 -29.19 15.03 14.65
N LYS A 234 -29.47 16.23 14.13
CA LYS A 234 -30.68 17.02 14.44
C LYS A 234 -32.00 16.41 13.95
N LYS A 235 -31.96 15.41 13.04
CA LYS A 235 -33.18 14.72 12.54
C LYS A 235 -33.77 13.73 13.56
N PHE A 236 -33.02 13.41 14.62
CA PHE A 236 -33.44 12.47 15.66
C PHE A 236 -33.82 13.23 16.94
N LYS A 237 -34.94 12.86 17.57
CA LYS A 237 -35.42 13.50 18.82
C LYS A 237 -34.44 13.31 19.97
N ASP A 238 -33.90 12.11 20.09
CA ASP A 238 -32.84 11.75 21.02
C ASP A 238 -31.65 11.18 20.22
N PRO A 239 -30.69 12.02 19.82
CA PRO A 239 -29.57 11.56 19.00
C PRO A 239 -28.55 10.73 19.78
N ASP A 240 -28.54 10.80 21.12
CA ASP A 240 -27.53 10.10 21.92
C ASP A 240 -27.85 8.61 22.08
N SER A 241 -29.12 8.22 21.92
CA SER A 241 -29.55 6.82 21.75
C SER A 241 -29.34 6.26 20.33
N VAL A 242 -28.80 7.05 19.39
CA VAL A 242 -28.56 6.63 18.00
C VAL A 242 -27.08 6.34 17.76
N GLN A 243 -26.78 5.16 17.23
CA GLN A 243 -25.46 4.81 16.74
C GLN A 243 -25.27 5.40 15.34
N PHE A 244 -24.49 6.47 15.24
CA PHE A 244 -24.08 7.02 13.96
C PHE A 244 -22.80 6.35 13.47
N CYS A 245 -22.81 5.96 12.21
CA CYS A 245 -21.65 5.46 11.49
C CYS A 245 -21.59 6.12 10.11
N ASN A 246 -20.39 6.39 9.61
CA ASN A 246 -20.16 6.47 8.17
C ASN A 246 -19.57 5.14 7.67
N TYR A 247 -19.38 4.99 6.36
CA TYR A 247 -18.63 3.86 5.82
C TYR A 247 -17.55 4.35 4.87
N ASN A 248 -16.50 3.56 4.74
CA ASN A 248 -15.49 3.70 3.71
C ASN A 248 -15.25 2.31 3.09
N PRO A 249 -15.25 2.14 1.76
CA PRO A 249 -15.10 0.82 1.12
C PRO A 249 -13.86 0.04 1.58
N PHE A 250 -12.77 0.74 1.91
CA PHE A 250 -11.52 0.14 2.36
C PHE A 250 -11.53 -0.13 3.85
N LEU A 251 -12.04 0.80 4.67
CA LEU A 251 -11.97 0.69 6.14
C LEU A 251 -13.18 -0.04 6.77
N GLY A 252 -14.27 -0.22 6.03
CA GLY A 252 -15.51 -0.79 6.56
C GLY A 252 -16.45 0.26 7.14
N ILE A 253 -17.31 -0.18 8.06
CA ILE A 253 -18.16 0.71 8.85
C ILE A 253 -17.28 1.47 9.85
N ILE A 254 -17.49 2.77 9.97
CA ILE A 254 -16.76 3.68 10.86
C ILE A 254 -17.76 4.23 11.87
N PRO A 255 -17.82 3.69 13.10
CA PRO A 255 -18.55 4.31 14.20
C PRO A 255 -18.01 5.70 14.51
N ILE A 256 -18.90 6.64 14.82
CA ILE A 256 -18.53 8.03 15.04
C ILE A 256 -17.50 8.19 16.18
N GLU A 257 -17.61 7.33 17.21
CA GLU A 257 -16.76 7.31 18.40
C GLU A 257 -15.30 6.91 18.12
N ILE A 258 -15.02 6.28 16.97
CA ILE A 258 -13.66 5.93 16.54
C ILE A 258 -13.30 6.53 15.18
N SER A 259 -14.04 7.56 14.75
CA SER A 259 -13.84 8.18 13.43
C SER A 259 -12.57 9.04 13.33
N ASP A 260 -11.99 9.45 14.45
CA ASP A 260 -10.70 10.17 14.56
C ASP A 260 -9.48 9.24 14.65
N VAL A 261 -9.69 7.95 14.91
CA VAL A 261 -8.63 6.95 15.02
C VAL A 261 -7.98 6.72 13.65
N PHE A 262 -6.65 6.75 13.59
CA PHE A 262 -5.91 6.48 12.35
C PHE A 262 -6.21 5.07 11.79
N PRO A 263 -6.49 4.92 10.48
CA PRO A 263 -6.45 5.96 9.44
C PRO A 263 -7.81 6.60 9.13
N ALA A 264 -8.90 6.38 9.88
CA ALA A 264 -10.26 6.81 9.51
C ALA A 264 -10.49 8.33 9.38
N SER A 265 -9.58 9.16 9.89
CA SER A 265 -9.53 10.60 9.62
C SER A 265 -8.35 11.04 8.75
N HIS A 266 -7.48 10.09 8.37
CA HIS A 266 -6.17 10.34 7.77
C HIS A 266 -6.00 9.50 6.50
N TYR A 267 -6.92 9.65 5.55
CA TYR A 267 -6.75 9.10 4.20
C TYR A 267 -7.13 10.11 3.11
N VAL A 268 -6.63 9.87 1.91
CA VAL A 268 -7.06 10.53 0.68
C VAL A 268 -7.70 9.49 -0.22
N MET A 269 -8.96 9.73 -0.57
CA MET A 269 -9.77 8.90 -1.47
C MET A 269 -10.62 9.84 -2.33
N THR A 270 -10.37 9.88 -3.63
CA THR A 270 -11.08 10.77 -4.57
C THR A 270 -12.25 10.06 -5.25
N ARG A 271 -12.11 8.76 -5.54
CA ARG A 271 -13.19 7.94 -6.11
C ARG A 271 -14.30 7.78 -5.08
N LYS A 272 -15.54 7.94 -5.53
CA LYS A 272 -16.75 7.76 -4.71
C LYS A 272 -17.57 6.53 -5.11
N GLN A 273 -17.38 6.04 -6.33
CA GLN A 273 -18.09 4.89 -6.87
C GLN A 273 -17.13 3.69 -6.89
N PHE A 274 -17.62 2.57 -6.37
CA PHE A 274 -16.86 1.33 -6.23
C PHE A 274 -17.79 0.16 -6.51
N GLU A 275 -17.27 -0.87 -7.17
CA GLU A 275 -17.95 -2.16 -7.35
C GLU A 275 -17.90 -2.94 -6.02
N PRO A 276 -19.02 -3.12 -5.31
CA PRO A 276 -19.05 -3.75 -3.99
C PRO A 276 -18.37 -5.11 -3.94
N GLU A 277 -18.48 -5.90 -5.00
CA GLU A 277 -17.92 -7.25 -5.14
C GLU A 277 -16.39 -7.28 -5.01
N LYS A 278 -15.71 -6.18 -5.37
CA LYS A 278 -14.24 -6.06 -5.26
C LYS A 278 -13.75 -5.75 -3.84
N PHE A 279 -14.66 -5.60 -2.87
CA PHE A 279 -14.34 -5.25 -1.48
C PHE A 279 -14.78 -6.34 -0.47
N PRO A 280 -14.27 -7.58 -0.57
CA PRO A 280 -14.66 -8.66 0.35
C PRO A 280 -14.33 -8.35 1.81
N THR A 281 -13.31 -7.54 2.10
CA THR A 281 -13.00 -7.12 3.48
C THR A 281 -14.07 -6.21 4.08
N PHE A 282 -14.80 -5.44 3.25
CA PHE A 282 -15.95 -4.65 3.67
C PHE A 282 -17.07 -5.58 4.14
N LEU A 283 -17.44 -6.58 3.34
CA LEU A 283 -18.47 -7.56 3.70
C LEU A 283 -18.13 -8.29 5.01
N LYS A 284 -16.86 -8.67 5.17
CA LYS A 284 -16.39 -9.31 6.41
C LYS A 284 -16.59 -8.40 7.62
N THR A 285 -16.20 -7.13 7.50
CA THR A 285 -16.34 -6.14 8.58
C THR A 285 -17.79 -5.83 8.89
N TRP A 286 -18.62 -5.75 7.84
CA TRP A 286 -20.06 -5.58 7.93
C TRP A 286 -20.69 -6.70 8.76
N ASN A 287 -20.41 -7.95 8.41
CA ASN A 287 -20.92 -9.12 9.13
C ASN A 287 -20.38 -9.17 10.57
N ASP A 288 -19.09 -8.92 10.79
CA ASP A 288 -18.49 -8.86 12.13
C ASP A 288 -19.19 -7.80 12.99
N PHE A 289 -19.46 -6.60 12.44
CA PHE A 289 -20.15 -5.51 13.14
C PHE A 289 -21.57 -5.88 13.57
N PHE A 290 -22.39 -6.44 12.66
CA PHE A 290 -23.77 -6.85 12.96
C PHE A 290 -23.85 -8.11 13.85
N SER A 291 -22.84 -8.99 13.81
CA SER A 291 -22.79 -10.16 14.71
C SER A 291 -22.57 -9.78 16.18
N LYS A 292 -22.04 -8.57 16.41
CA LYS A 292 -21.61 -8.10 17.73
C LYS A 292 -22.48 -6.99 18.30
N ASN A 293 -23.32 -6.37 17.48
CA ASN A 293 -24.19 -5.27 17.86
C ASN A 293 -25.60 -5.58 17.38
N LYS A 294 -26.57 -5.48 18.29
CA LYS A 294 -27.99 -5.69 17.98
C LYS A 294 -28.66 -4.33 17.81
N PHE A 295 -29.46 -4.20 16.77
CA PHE A 295 -30.19 -2.98 16.44
C PHE A 295 -31.62 -3.36 16.06
N ASP A 296 -32.60 -2.59 16.54
CA ASP A 296 -34.00 -2.76 16.18
C ASP A 296 -34.31 -2.10 14.83
N THR A 297 -33.70 -0.94 14.58
CA THR A 297 -33.93 -0.13 13.39
C THR A 297 -32.62 0.34 12.78
N ILE A 298 -32.50 0.21 11.45
CA ILE A 298 -31.34 0.67 10.69
C ILE A 298 -31.80 1.65 9.63
N TYR A 299 -31.18 2.82 9.59
CA TYR A 299 -31.34 3.82 8.54
C TYR A 299 -30.14 3.76 7.59
N LEU A 300 -30.42 3.62 6.30
CA LEU A 300 -29.44 3.69 5.22
C LEU A 300 -29.78 4.85 4.27
N PRO A 301 -28.80 5.48 3.59
CA PRO A 301 -29.05 6.47 2.56
C PRO A 301 -29.91 5.90 1.43
N LYS A 302 -30.86 6.69 0.95
CA LYS A 302 -31.79 6.29 -0.12
C LYS A 302 -31.07 5.99 -1.44
N ASP A 303 -30.11 6.84 -1.80
CA ASP A 303 -29.48 6.87 -3.14
C ASP A 303 -28.02 6.42 -3.11
N ASP A 304 -27.69 5.39 -2.35
CA ASP A 304 -26.35 4.81 -2.27
C ASP A 304 -26.23 3.43 -2.94
N PRO A 305 -25.61 3.34 -4.14
CA PRO A 305 -25.48 2.07 -4.85
C PRO A 305 -24.65 1.04 -4.09
N PHE A 306 -23.62 1.49 -3.38
CA PHE A 306 -22.69 0.63 -2.67
C PHE A 306 -23.38 -0.03 -1.48
N LEU A 307 -24.02 0.76 -0.60
CA LEU A 307 -24.78 0.20 0.53
C LEU A 307 -26.05 -0.54 0.10
N LYS A 308 -26.67 -0.17 -1.04
CA LYS A 308 -27.80 -0.92 -1.60
C LYS A 308 -27.44 -2.38 -1.87
N TYR A 309 -26.23 -2.64 -2.37
CA TYR A 309 -25.72 -4.01 -2.52
C TYR A 309 -25.64 -4.74 -1.18
N TYR A 310 -25.15 -4.06 -0.13
CA TYR A 310 -24.95 -4.67 1.20
C TYR A 310 -26.24 -4.82 2.04
N LYS A 311 -27.32 -4.11 1.70
CA LYS A 311 -28.62 -4.17 2.39
C LYS A 311 -29.18 -5.60 2.51
N LYS A 312 -28.86 -6.48 1.56
CA LYS A 312 -29.29 -7.89 1.56
C LYS A 312 -28.63 -8.73 2.67
N PHE A 313 -27.47 -8.31 3.17
CA PHE A 313 -26.73 -9.01 4.24
C PHE A 313 -27.08 -8.52 5.65
N ILE A 314 -27.96 -7.52 5.78
CA ILE A 314 -28.48 -7.10 7.09
C ILE A 314 -29.44 -8.18 7.62
N PRO A 315 -29.32 -8.59 8.91
CA PRO A 315 -30.23 -9.54 9.55
C PRO A 315 -31.72 -9.20 9.30
N LYS A 316 -32.54 -10.24 9.07
CA LYS A 316 -33.96 -10.07 8.66
C LYS A 316 -34.84 -9.46 9.76
N GLU A 317 -34.46 -9.66 11.02
CA GLU A 317 -35.18 -9.19 12.21
C GLU A 317 -35.18 -7.65 12.35
N MET A 318 -34.22 -6.97 11.71
CA MET A 318 -34.00 -5.53 11.87
C MET A 318 -34.85 -4.73 10.89
N LYS A 319 -35.54 -3.68 11.38
CA LYS A 319 -36.36 -2.79 10.54
C LYS A 319 -35.46 -1.89 9.70
N LYS A 320 -35.49 -2.07 8.37
CA LYS A 320 -34.68 -1.32 7.41
C LYS A 320 -35.45 -0.09 6.93
N LYS A 321 -34.99 1.10 7.31
CA LYS A 321 -35.53 2.40 6.89
C LYS A 321 -34.55 3.13 5.97
N GLN A 322 -35.06 4.09 5.20
CA GLN A 322 -34.25 4.99 4.40
C GLN A 322 -34.17 6.36 5.06
N ILE A 323 -33.06 7.06 4.86
CA ILE A 323 -32.87 8.44 5.27
C ILE A 323 -32.28 9.26 4.11
N ASN A 324 -32.71 10.50 3.98
CA ASN A 324 -32.07 11.47 3.12
C ASN A 324 -30.96 12.14 3.92
N GLU A 325 -29.76 12.25 3.36
CA GLU A 325 -28.61 12.90 4.02
C GLU A 325 -28.80 14.41 4.12
#